data_AF-A0A7C4J985-F1
#
_entry.id   AF-A0A7C4J985-F1
#
_cell.length_a   1.000
_cell.length_b   1.000
_cell.length_c   1.000
_cell.angle_alpha   90.00
_cell.angle_beta   90.00
_cell.angle_gamma   90.00
#
_symmetry.space_group_name_H-M   'P 1'
#
loop_
_entity.id
_entity.type
_entity.pdbx_description
1 polymer ?
#
loop_
_entity_poly.entity_id
_entity_poly.type
_entity_poly.pdbx_seq_one_letter_code
_entity_poly.pdbx_strand_id
1 'polypeptide(L)'
;MTNPTPPVRADQAAPTPPVTTVVRFTLLQRIEHLVLLLSFSLLALTGLPQKFADAPVSQWIISVFGGIEGIRIVHRVAAIVLMALSIYHVVAVLYRVFVQRTPWTMLPVIDDFKHLYHDLLYYAGRRKHKAYYGRYNYAEKAEYLAVVWGTAVMIITGFMMWNPIATTNILPGEAIPAAKVAHGGEALLAVLAIILWHFYHVHLRHFNKAMFTGKLTREEMQHEHPAELALIENGQTRSAPAPDVLRRRQRVFYPVAGVIVVISSFLLFQFVTFEKTAIDTVPPVITGEAFVPYTPTPTLPPTPTREPTQTPTPGPTRPAPTPGVVVSGDAWDTTIGPLFAAKCAACHINAQLGDLSLATYADALEGGADGPAIVPGDPAASVLVQVQQAGGHAGQLSDAELAQVIAWIEAGAPEQAGAAAPPPTAAEGWIGGIDQLIGARCAACHINAQLGGLSLATYADALRGGNQGPAIVPNDPAQSVLIQIQQAGGHAGQLTPEEIERILAWINAGAPEQGGGAAPPSAANTP
;
A
#
# COMPACT_ATOMS: atom_id res chain seq x y z
N MET A 1 56.34 12.45 -60.50
CA MET A 1 56.59 10.99 -60.58
C MET A 1 57.00 10.52 -59.20
N THR A 2 56.04 10.08 -58.39
CA THR A 2 56.28 9.49 -57.07
C THR A 2 55.57 8.15 -57.07
N ASN A 3 56.36 7.07 -57.04
CA ASN A 3 55.88 5.69 -57.09
C ASN A 3 54.83 5.43 -55.99
N PRO A 4 53.68 4.80 -56.30
CA PRO A 4 52.82 4.24 -55.28
C PRO A 4 53.48 2.99 -54.69
N THR A 5 53.67 2.99 -53.37
CA THR A 5 54.08 1.82 -52.58
C THR A 5 53.11 0.66 -52.81
N PRO A 6 53.57 -0.58 -53.05
CA PRO A 6 52.66 -1.70 -53.28
C PRO A 6 51.87 -2.04 -52.00
N PRO A 7 50.62 -2.52 -52.13
CA PRO A 7 49.84 -2.95 -50.98
C PRO A 7 50.53 -4.13 -50.30
N VAL A 8 50.72 -4.01 -48.98
CA VAL A 8 51.21 -5.10 -48.13
C VAL A 8 50.24 -6.28 -48.26
N ARG A 9 50.75 -7.44 -48.70
CA ARG A 9 49.99 -8.70 -48.78
C ARG A 9 49.38 -9.04 -47.42
N ALA A 10 48.14 -9.50 -47.42
CA ALA A 10 47.37 -9.91 -46.24
C ALA A 10 47.93 -11.14 -45.51
N ASP A 11 49.05 -11.73 -45.97
CA ASP A 11 49.57 -13.02 -45.50
C ASP A 11 50.69 -12.92 -44.46
N GLN A 12 50.93 -11.74 -43.85
CA GLN A 12 52.03 -11.54 -42.88
C GLN A 12 51.62 -10.83 -41.58
N ALA A 13 50.37 -10.95 -41.14
CA ALA A 13 50.07 -10.72 -39.73
C ALA A 13 50.55 -11.96 -38.95
N ALA A 14 51.73 -11.86 -38.32
CA ALA A 14 52.18 -12.87 -37.37
C ALA A 14 51.06 -13.09 -36.33
N PRO A 15 50.67 -14.34 -36.01
CA PRO A 15 49.65 -14.58 -35.01
C PRO A 15 50.08 -13.91 -33.71
N THR A 16 49.26 -12.97 -33.23
CA THR A 16 49.45 -12.36 -31.92
C THR A 16 49.54 -13.47 -30.87
N PRO A 17 50.42 -13.32 -29.85
CA PRO A 17 50.56 -14.34 -28.80
C PRO A 17 49.18 -14.65 -28.20
N PRO A 18 48.90 -15.92 -27.85
CA PRO A 18 47.58 -16.34 -27.42
C PRO A 18 47.13 -15.50 -26.23
N VAL A 19 46.05 -14.74 -26.42
CA VAL A 19 45.48 -13.86 -25.38
C VAL A 19 44.94 -14.76 -24.28
N THR A 20 45.61 -14.84 -23.14
CA THR A 20 45.18 -15.68 -22.01
C THR A 20 43.95 -15.12 -21.32
N THR A 21 43.79 -13.80 -21.34
CA THR A 21 42.70 -13.10 -20.67
C THR A 21 42.32 -11.81 -21.43
N VAL A 22 41.03 -11.61 -21.66
CA VAL A 22 40.45 -10.46 -22.35
C VAL A 22 39.80 -9.52 -21.34
N VAL A 23 40.08 -8.21 -21.44
CA VAL A 23 39.37 -7.18 -20.66
C VAL A 23 38.04 -6.87 -21.34
N ARG A 24 36.94 -7.15 -20.66
CA ARG A 24 35.58 -6.99 -21.20
C ARG A 24 34.86 -5.77 -20.64
N PHE A 25 35.00 -5.51 -19.33
CA PHE A 25 34.32 -4.41 -18.65
C PHE A 25 35.31 -3.50 -17.92
N THR A 26 35.09 -2.19 -18.08
CA THR A 26 35.84 -1.14 -17.38
C THR A 26 35.41 -1.05 -15.92
N LEU A 27 36.25 -0.44 -15.07
CA LEU A 27 35.92 -0.23 -13.65
C LEU A 27 34.61 0.54 -13.47
N LEU A 28 34.37 1.60 -14.26
CA LEU A 28 33.14 2.39 -14.17
C LEU A 28 31.88 1.56 -14.48
N GLN A 29 31.92 0.69 -15.49
CA GLN A 29 30.80 -0.19 -15.80
C GLN A 29 30.51 -1.18 -14.67
N ARG A 30 31.56 -1.65 -13.98
CA ARG A 30 31.40 -2.54 -12.82
C ARG A 30 30.84 -1.80 -11.62
N ILE A 31 31.23 -0.54 -11.42
CA ILE A 31 30.65 0.32 -10.38
C ILE A 31 29.17 0.60 -10.69
N GLU A 32 28.83 0.94 -11.94
CA GLU A 32 27.43 1.09 -12.37
C GLU A 32 26.61 -0.16 -12.04
N HIS A 33 27.12 -1.34 -12.40
CA HIS A 33 26.46 -2.60 -12.10
C HIS A 33 26.34 -2.87 -10.59
N LEU A 34 27.36 -2.55 -9.80
CA LEU A 34 27.29 -2.72 -8.35
C LEU A 34 26.22 -1.80 -7.73
N VAL A 35 26.15 -0.54 -8.16
CA VAL A 35 25.11 0.40 -7.68
C VAL A 35 23.73 -0.07 -8.16
N LEU A 36 23.60 -0.56 -9.39
CA LEU A 36 22.35 -1.17 -9.90
C LEU A 36 21.94 -2.36 -9.03
N LEU A 37 22.86 -3.29 -8.79
CA LEU A 37 22.61 -4.47 -7.97
C LEU A 37 22.12 -4.07 -6.58
N LEU A 38 22.84 -3.18 -5.88
CA LEU A 38 22.50 -2.78 -4.52
C LEU A 38 21.16 -2.02 -4.46
N SER A 39 20.94 -1.06 -5.36
CA SER A 39 19.70 -0.27 -5.39
C SER A 39 18.50 -1.13 -5.80
N PHE A 40 18.62 -1.97 -6.82
CA PHE A 40 17.58 -2.91 -7.24
C PHE A 40 17.26 -3.94 -6.15
N SER A 41 18.27 -4.55 -5.54
CA SER A 41 18.05 -5.49 -4.43
C SER A 41 17.34 -4.84 -3.25
N LEU A 42 17.70 -3.59 -2.92
CA LEU A 42 17.02 -2.85 -1.85
C LEU A 42 15.58 -2.49 -2.23
N LEU A 43 15.33 -2.08 -3.47
CA LEU A 43 13.97 -1.86 -4.00
C LEU A 43 13.12 -3.12 -3.97
N ALA A 44 13.68 -4.27 -4.35
CA ALA A 44 13.00 -5.56 -4.30
C ALA A 44 12.70 -5.98 -2.85
N LEU A 45 13.69 -5.84 -1.96
CA LEU A 45 13.57 -6.19 -0.55
C LEU A 45 12.60 -5.28 0.22
N THR A 46 12.42 -4.04 -0.23
CA THR A 46 11.47 -3.10 0.39
C THR A 46 10.10 -3.12 -0.27
N GLY A 47 10.03 -3.35 -1.59
CA GLY A 47 8.80 -3.29 -2.36
C GLY A 47 7.96 -4.58 -2.31
N LEU A 48 8.59 -5.76 -2.38
CA LEU A 48 7.86 -7.04 -2.32
C LEU A 48 7.14 -7.24 -0.99
N PRO A 49 7.76 -6.95 0.18
CA PRO A 49 7.04 -7.02 1.46
C PRO A 49 5.84 -6.07 1.54
N GLN A 50 5.93 -4.88 0.96
CA GLN A 50 4.79 -3.95 0.91
C GLN A 50 3.65 -4.47 0.01
N LYS A 51 3.97 -5.20 -1.07
CA LYS A 51 2.96 -5.84 -1.93
C LYS A 51 2.30 -7.04 -1.27
N PHE A 52 3.07 -7.86 -0.56
CA PHE A 52 2.61 -9.06 0.12
C PHE A 52 2.63 -8.85 1.63
N ALA A 53 1.99 -7.78 2.12
CA ALA A 53 2.10 -7.34 3.50
C ALA A 53 1.67 -8.44 4.49
N ASP A 54 0.67 -9.25 4.17
CA ASP A 54 0.12 -10.26 5.08
C ASP A 54 1.04 -11.48 5.29
N ALA A 55 2.07 -11.65 4.45
CA ALA A 55 2.99 -12.77 4.62
C ALA A 55 3.87 -12.58 5.87
N PRO A 56 4.05 -13.60 6.74
CA PRO A 56 4.85 -13.47 7.96
C PRO A 56 6.28 -12.97 7.73
N VAL A 57 6.89 -13.40 6.61
CA VAL A 57 8.22 -12.93 6.21
C VAL A 57 8.22 -11.44 5.86
N SER A 58 7.15 -10.93 5.24
CA SER A 58 7.00 -9.52 4.91
C SER A 58 6.88 -8.66 6.16
N GLN A 59 6.05 -9.09 7.12
CA GLN A 59 5.90 -8.42 8.42
C GLN A 59 7.24 -8.36 9.18
N TRP A 60 7.99 -9.45 9.16
CA TRP A 60 9.33 -9.48 9.74
C TRP A 60 10.27 -8.49 9.04
N ILE A 61 10.32 -8.46 7.70
CA ILE A 61 11.16 -7.49 6.96
C ILE A 61 10.73 -6.04 7.26
N ILE A 62 9.42 -5.76 7.25
CA ILE A 62 8.88 -4.42 7.54
C ILE A 62 9.28 -3.96 8.95
N SER A 63 9.22 -4.84 9.96
CA SER A 63 9.65 -4.49 11.32
C SER A 63 11.15 -4.20 11.41
N VAL A 64 12.01 -4.94 10.69
CA VAL A 64 13.46 -4.68 10.62
C VAL A 64 13.77 -3.28 10.05
N PHE A 65 12.96 -2.79 9.11
CA PHE A 65 13.12 -1.45 8.54
C PHE A 65 12.43 -0.35 9.37
N GLY A 66 11.95 -0.64 10.57
CA GLY A 66 11.33 0.33 11.47
C GLY A 66 9.85 0.58 11.20
N GLY A 67 9.14 -0.38 10.60
CA GLY A 67 7.72 -0.27 10.28
C GLY A 67 7.45 0.16 8.84
N ILE A 68 6.17 0.42 8.55
CA ILE A 68 5.71 0.69 7.18
C ILE A 68 6.23 2.05 6.65
N GLU A 69 6.40 3.03 7.54
CA GLU A 69 6.98 4.33 7.21
C GLU A 69 8.46 4.19 6.85
N GLY A 70 9.21 3.46 7.68
CA GLY A 70 10.64 3.25 7.51
C GLY A 70 10.95 2.52 6.20
N ILE A 71 10.26 1.40 5.93
CA ILE A 71 10.45 0.64 4.68
C ILE A 71 10.06 1.48 3.44
N ARG A 72 9.01 2.31 3.51
CA ARG A 72 8.62 3.24 2.43
C ARG A 72 9.67 4.31 2.17
N ILE A 73 10.26 4.88 3.22
CA ILE A 73 11.35 5.87 3.09
C ILE A 73 12.55 5.22 2.42
N VAL A 74 12.97 4.04 2.89
CA VAL A 74 14.11 3.32 2.31
C VAL A 74 13.84 2.97 0.85
N HIS A 75 12.62 2.55 0.51
CA HIS A 75 12.22 2.29 -0.87
C HIS A 75 12.38 3.53 -1.77
N ARG A 76 11.89 4.69 -1.33
CA ARG A 76 12.02 5.95 -2.08
C ARG A 76 13.49 6.39 -2.22
N VAL A 77 14.30 6.26 -1.17
CA VAL A 77 15.74 6.56 -1.24
C VAL A 77 16.44 5.65 -2.25
N ALA A 78 16.15 4.35 -2.22
CA ALA A 78 16.69 3.40 -3.18
C ALA A 78 16.26 3.72 -4.63
N ALA A 79 15.01 4.17 -4.81
CA ALA A 79 14.50 4.61 -6.12
C ALA A 79 15.26 5.84 -6.62
N ILE A 80 15.55 6.82 -5.76
CA ILE A 80 16.33 8.01 -6.10
C ILE A 80 17.74 7.63 -6.55
N VAL A 81 18.39 6.71 -5.84
CA VAL A 81 19.71 6.19 -6.22
C VAL A 81 19.65 5.53 -7.60
N LEU A 82 18.63 4.70 -7.87
CA LEU A 82 18.47 4.04 -9.17
C LEU A 82 18.17 5.06 -10.30
N MET A 83 17.38 6.09 -10.03
CA MET A 83 17.10 7.17 -10.99
C MET A 83 18.37 7.98 -11.30
N ALA A 84 19.17 8.34 -10.28
CA ALA A 84 20.44 9.02 -10.46
C ALA A 84 21.44 8.15 -11.26
N LEU A 85 21.50 6.85 -10.97
CA LEU A 85 22.29 5.89 -11.73
C LEU A 85 21.82 5.83 -13.19
N SER A 86 20.51 5.84 -13.44
CA SER A 86 19.94 5.82 -14.79
C SER A 86 20.34 7.05 -15.59
N ILE A 87 20.31 8.24 -14.98
CA ILE A 87 20.79 9.49 -15.61
C ILE A 87 22.28 9.37 -15.97
N TYR A 88 23.11 8.92 -15.02
CA TYR A 88 24.52 8.69 -15.26
C TYR A 88 24.76 7.68 -16.40
N HIS A 89 24.02 6.56 -16.39
CA HIS A 89 24.11 5.51 -17.40
C HIS A 89 23.79 6.04 -18.80
N VAL A 90 22.72 6.83 -18.94
CA VAL A 90 22.35 7.48 -20.21
C VAL A 90 23.50 8.37 -20.71
N VAL A 91 24.04 9.24 -19.85
CA VAL A 91 25.19 10.10 -20.24
C VAL A 91 26.42 9.27 -20.61
N ALA A 92 26.70 8.19 -19.88
CA ALA A 92 27.82 7.29 -20.15
C ALA A 92 27.65 6.52 -21.48
N VAL A 93 26.42 6.13 -21.84
CA VAL A 93 26.10 5.52 -23.14
C VAL A 93 26.21 6.55 -24.25
N LEU A 94 25.67 7.77 -24.07
CA LEU A 94 25.82 8.86 -25.02
C LEU A 94 27.29 9.20 -25.26
N TYR A 95 28.13 9.21 -24.22
CA TYR A 95 29.57 9.40 -24.37
C TYR A 95 30.21 8.31 -25.25
N ARG A 96 29.88 7.04 -24.98
CA ARG A 96 30.37 5.90 -25.78
C ARG A 96 29.92 6.00 -27.25
N VAL A 97 28.67 6.38 -27.50
CA VAL A 97 28.12 6.48 -28.87
C VAL A 97 28.64 7.71 -29.61
N PHE A 98 28.65 8.89 -28.98
CA PHE A 98 29.01 10.13 -29.68
C PHE A 98 30.51 10.40 -29.72
N VAL A 99 31.19 10.24 -28.58
CA VAL A 99 32.63 10.54 -28.47
C VAL A 99 33.45 9.36 -28.96
N GLN A 100 33.21 8.17 -28.39
CA GLN A 100 33.98 6.98 -28.74
C GLN A 100 33.51 6.36 -30.05
N ARG A 101 32.30 6.67 -30.54
CA ARG A 101 31.66 6.09 -31.75
C ARG A 101 31.43 4.58 -31.66
N THR A 102 31.31 4.06 -30.45
CA THR A 102 31.05 2.63 -30.20
C THR A 102 29.71 2.26 -30.85
N PRO A 103 29.64 1.15 -31.61
CA PRO A 103 28.38 0.72 -32.22
C PRO A 103 27.34 0.39 -31.16
N TRP A 104 26.07 0.45 -31.55
CA TRP A 104 24.93 0.11 -30.70
C TRP A 104 24.80 -1.40 -30.50
N THR A 105 25.79 -2.03 -29.87
CA THR A 105 25.87 -3.49 -29.73
C THR A 105 24.78 -4.07 -28.82
N MET A 106 24.15 -3.25 -27.97
CA MET A 106 23.08 -3.67 -27.07
C MET A 106 21.70 -3.65 -27.73
N LEU A 107 21.55 -3.03 -28.91
CA LEU A 107 20.28 -3.05 -29.62
C LEU A 107 20.12 -4.39 -30.35
N PRO A 108 18.93 -5.02 -30.27
CA PRO A 108 18.63 -6.19 -31.07
C PRO A 108 18.72 -5.86 -32.56
N VAL A 109 19.41 -6.72 -33.32
CA VAL A 109 19.48 -6.67 -34.78
C VAL A 109 18.89 -7.94 -35.38
N ILE A 110 18.63 -7.95 -36.68
CA ILE A 110 18.01 -9.10 -37.38
C ILE A 110 18.82 -10.39 -37.16
N ASP A 111 20.15 -10.29 -37.06
CA ASP A 111 21.01 -11.45 -36.81
C ASP A 111 20.79 -12.09 -35.43
N ASP A 112 20.29 -11.36 -34.44
CA ASP A 112 19.95 -11.94 -33.12
C ASP A 112 18.80 -12.95 -33.22
N PHE A 113 17.83 -12.72 -34.11
CA PHE A 113 16.76 -13.70 -34.39
C PHE A 113 17.31 -14.95 -35.06
N LYS A 114 18.30 -14.80 -35.95
CA LYS A 114 19.00 -15.95 -36.54
C LYS A 114 19.75 -16.74 -35.47
N HIS A 115 20.40 -16.06 -34.52
CA HIS A 115 21.07 -16.71 -33.39
C HIS A 115 20.10 -17.49 -32.52
N LEU A 116 18.95 -16.90 -32.17
CA LEU A 116 17.89 -17.59 -31.44
C LEU A 116 17.41 -18.83 -32.20
N TYR A 117 17.14 -18.70 -33.51
CA TYR A 117 16.72 -19.83 -34.33
C TYR A 117 17.76 -20.95 -34.40
N HIS A 118 19.04 -20.60 -34.56
CA HIS A 118 20.14 -21.57 -34.55
C HIS A 118 20.27 -22.30 -33.21
N ASP A 119 20.04 -21.62 -32.09
CA ASP A 119 20.05 -22.23 -30.78
C ASP A 119 18.87 -23.16 -30.56
N LEU A 120 17.67 -22.79 -31.02
CA LEU A 120 16.50 -23.66 -31.00
C LEU A 120 16.77 -24.95 -31.80
N LEU A 121 17.39 -24.84 -32.97
CA LEU A 121 17.80 -26.01 -33.76
C LEU A 121 18.87 -26.85 -33.05
N TYR A 122 19.82 -26.21 -32.35
CA TYR A 122 20.83 -26.89 -31.55
C TYR A 122 20.18 -27.67 -30.40
N TYR A 123 19.28 -27.06 -29.63
CA TYR A 123 18.55 -27.72 -28.55
C TYR A 123 17.60 -28.82 -29.06
N ALA A 124 17.06 -28.68 -30.26
CA ALA A 124 16.31 -29.73 -30.96
C ALA A 124 17.20 -30.82 -31.58
N GLY A 125 18.51 -30.79 -31.36
CA GLY A 125 19.48 -31.77 -31.87
C GLY A 125 19.75 -31.69 -33.39
N ARG A 126 19.20 -30.70 -34.08
CA ARG A 126 19.34 -30.52 -35.55
C ARG A 126 20.62 -29.77 -35.94
N ARG A 127 21.36 -29.23 -34.98
CA ARG A 127 22.65 -28.57 -35.19
C ARG A 127 23.66 -29.05 -34.15
N LYS A 128 24.92 -29.17 -34.53
CA LYS A 128 25.99 -29.68 -33.64
C LYS A 128 26.54 -28.65 -32.66
N HIS A 129 26.34 -27.36 -32.93
CA HIS A 129 26.86 -26.27 -32.11
C HIS A 129 25.89 -25.09 -32.06
N LYS A 130 26.02 -24.29 -30.99
CA LYS A 130 25.28 -23.04 -30.77
C LYS A 130 25.61 -21.96 -31.80
N ALA A 131 24.84 -20.88 -31.80
CA ALA A 131 25.10 -19.71 -32.61
C ALA A 131 26.46 -19.06 -32.27
N TYR A 132 27.00 -18.30 -33.22
CA TYR A 132 28.29 -17.63 -33.08
C TYR A 132 28.05 -16.20 -32.60
N TYR A 133 28.08 -15.99 -31.27
CA TYR A 133 27.74 -14.70 -30.69
C TYR A 133 28.89 -13.70 -30.77
N GLY A 134 28.53 -12.42 -30.98
CA GLY A 134 29.44 -11.28 -30.86
C GLY A 134 29.65 -10.88 -29.40
N ARG A 135 29.91 -9.59 -29.18
CA ARG A 135 30.17 -9.03 -27.85
C ARG A 135 29.05 -9.29 -26.82
N TYR A 136 27.81 -9.33 -27.29
CA TYR A 136 26.66 -9.72 -26.50
C TYR A 136 25.80 -10.70 -27.30
N ASN A 137 25.29 -11.74 -26.64
CA ASN A 137 24.32 -12.66 -27.20
C ASN A 137 22.90 -12.06 -27.13
N TYR A 138 21.91 -12.68 -27.79
CA TYR A 138 20.55 -12.13 -27.84
C TYR A 138 19.85 -12.10 -26.47
N ALA A 139 20.18 -13.03 -25.56
CA ALA A 139 19.59 -13.09 -24.23
C ALA A 139 20.11 -11.93 -23.36
N GLU A 140 21.41 -11.66 -23.37
CA GLU A 140 22.02 -10.51 -22.68
C GLU A 140 21.44 -9.18 -23.18
N LYS A 141 21.19 -9.05 -24.48
CA LYS A 141 20.54 -7.86 -25.06
C LYS A 141 19.10 -7.72 -24.60
N ALA A 142 18.35 -8.83 -24.58
CA ALA A 142 16.96 -8.85 -24.11
C ALA A 142 16.87 -8.48 -22.62
N GLU A 143 17.76 -9.02 -21.78
CA GLU A 143 17.85 -8.66 -20.36
C GLU A 143 18.14 -7.17 -20.15
N TYR A 144 19.11 -6.62 -20.90
CA TYR A 144 19.39 -5.19 -20.84
C TYR A 144 18.19 -4.34 -21.24
N LEU A 145 17.52 -4.69 -22.34
CA LEU A 145 16.34 -3.96 -22.80
C LEU A 145 15.17 -4.06 -21.81
N ALA A 146 14.97 -5.24 -21.21
CA ALA A 146 13.97 -5.45 -20.18
C ALA A 146 14.24 -4.58 -18.95
N VAL A 147 15.49 -4.49 -18.49
CA VAL A 147 15.84 -3.59 -17.37
C VAL A 147 15.64 -2.12 -17.74
N VAL A 148 16.00 -1.69 -18.95
CA VAL A 148 15.78 -0.30 -19.40
C VAL A 148 14.29 0.04 -19.47
N TRP A 149 13.49 -0.85 -20.07
CA TRP A 149 12.04 -0.71 -20.15
C TRP A 149 11.39 -0.72 -18.77
N GLY A 150 11.69 -1.74 -17.96
CA GLY A 150 11.16 -1.88 -16.61
C GLY A 150 11.49 -0.68 -15.75
N THR A 151 12.71 -0.16 -15.82
CA THR A 151 13.09 1.08 -15.09
C THR A 151 12.21 2.27 -15.50
N ALA A 152 11.93 2.46 -16.79
CA ALA A 152 11.06 3.54 -17.25
C ALA A 152 9.62 3.39 -16.71
N VAL A 153 9.06 2.17 -16.80
CA VAL A 153 7.72 1.87 -16.26
C VAL A 153 7.68 2.11 -14.76
N MET A 154 8.69 1.66 -14.01
CA MET A 154 8.78 1.81 -12.56
C MET A 154 8.89 3.28 -12.13
N ILE A 155 9.64 4.11 -12.86
CA ILE A 155 9.72 5.55 -12.58
C ILE A 155 8.37 6.23 -12.81
N ILE A 156 7.71 5.95 -13.95
CA ILE A 156 6.43 6.57 -14.30
C ILE A 156 5.34 6.17 -13.31
N THR A 157 5.16 4.86 -13.10
CA THR A 157 4.14 4.35 -12.18
C THR A 157 4.45 4.69 -10.71
N GLY A 158 5.73 4.72 -10.33
CA GLY A 158 6.17 5.18 -9.02
C GLY A 158 5.82 6.65 -8.77
N PHE A 159 6.01 7.52 -9.77
CA PHE A 159 5.56 8.91 -9.69
C PHE A 159 4.06 9.02 -9.49
N MET A 160 3.28 8.26 -10.26
CA MET A 160 1.82 8.29 -10.19
C MET A 160 1.31 7.94 -8.79
N MET A 161 1.91 6.93 -8.16
CA MET A 161 1.55 6.54 -6.79
C MET A 161 2.09 7.49 -5.72
N TRP A 162 3.24 8.13 -5.94
CA TRP A 162 3.78 9.13 -5.03
C TRP A 162 2.94 10.43 -5.11
N ASN A 163 2.46 10.80 -6.29
CA ASN A 163 1.73 12.04 -6.55
C ASN A 163 0.36 11.78 -7.21
N PRO A 164 -0.60 11.20 -6.46
CA PRO A 164 -1.89 10.81 -7.01
C PRO A 164 -2.72 11.99 -7.51
N ILE A 165 -2.78 13.12 -6.76
CA ILE A 165 -3.58 14.28 -7.15
C ILE A 165 -3.03 14.93 -8.43
N ALA A 166 -1.71 15.05 -8.55
CA ALA A 166 -1.10 15.59 -9.75
C ALA A 166 -1.38 14.71 -10.98
N THR A 167 -1.42 13.40 -10.78
CA THR A 167 -1.77 12.44 -11.82
C THR A 167 -3.23 12.55 -12.22
N THR A 168 -4.16 12.63 -11.26
CA THR A 168 -5.61 12.69 -11.53
C THR A 168 -6.08 14.02 -12.11
N ASN A 169 -5.26 15.07 -12.03
CA ASN A 169 -5.50 16.32 -12.77
C ASN A 169 -5.33 16.16 -14.30
N ILE A 170 -4.61 15.13 -14.74
CA ILE A 170 -4.30 14.88 -16.17
C ILE A 170 -4.96 13.59 -16.66
N LEU A 171 -5.02 12.57 -15.81
CA LEU A 171 -5.53 11.24 -16.11
C LEU A 171 -6.77 10.90 -15.27
N PRO A 172 -7.60 9.93 -15.69
CA PRO A 172 -8.72 9.44 -14.90
C PRO A 172 -8.29 8.89 -13.53
N GLY A 173 -9.20 8.86 -12.56
CA GLY A 173 -8.93 8.32 -11.21
C GLY A 173 -8.46 6.87 -11.22
N GLU A 174 -8.91 6.09 -12.19
CA GLU A 174 -8.53 4.68 -12.43
C GLU A 174 -7.05 4.51 -12.78
N ALA A 175 -6.36 5.59 -13.18
CA ALA A 175 -4.93 5.55 -13.49
C ALA A 175 -4.07 5.20 -12.26
N ILE A 176 -4.52 5.57 -11.05
CA ILE A 176 -3.78 5.27 -9.80
C ILE A 176 -3.79 3.78 -9.47
N PRO A 177 -4.95 3.08 -9.36
CA PRO A 177 -4.96 1.65 -9.15
C PRO A 177 -4.31 0.89 -10.31
N ALA A 178 -4.47 1.35 -11.56
CA ALA A 178 -3.76 0.76 -12.70
C ALA A 178 -2.24 0.87 -12.54
N ALA A 179 -1.73 2.03 -12.11
CA ALA A 179 -0.31 2.23 -11.81
C ALA A 179 0.16 1.33 -10.67
N LYS A 180 -0.64 1.14 -9.61
CA LYS A 180 -0.33 0.22 -8.50
C LYS A 180 -0.17 -1.22 -8.99
N VAL A 181 -1.09 -1.69 -9.84
CA VAL A 181 -1.02 -3.03 -10.43
C VAL A 181 0.19 -3.15 -11.35
N ALA A 182 0.40 -2.18 -12.25
CA ALA A 182 1.51 -2.18 -13.19
C ALA A 182 2.87 -2.14 -12.48
N HIS A 183 3.04 -1.26 -11.50
CA HIS A 183 4.26 -1.14 -10.70
C HIS A 183 4.57 -2.43 -9.95
N GLY A 184 3.58 -2.96 -9.21
CA GLY A 184 3.75 -4.19 -8.44
C GLY A 184 3.91 -5.43 -9.34
N GLY A 185 3.31 -5.43 -10.53
CA GLY A 185 3.44 -6.50 -11.53
C GLY A 185 4.82 -6.50 -12.17
N GLU A 186 5.27 -5.35 -12.67
CA GLU A 186 6.60 -5.18 -13.25
C GLU A 186 7.70 -5.46 -12.22
N ALA A 187 7.55 -5.02 -10.97
CA ALA A 187 8.49 -5.36 -9.91
C ALA A 187 8.64 -6.87 -9.70
N LEU A 188 7.51 -7.60 -9.69
CA LEU A 188 7.53 -9.05 -9.54
C LEU A 188 8.19 -9.73 -10.76
N LEU A 189 7.84 -9.29 -11.97
CA LEU A 189 8.45 -9.79 -13.21
C LEU A 189 9.96 -9.53 -13.23
N ALA A 190 10.39 -8.32 -12.88
CA ALA A 190 11.79 -7.95 -12.81
C ALA A 190 12.55 -8.79 -11.78
N VAL A 191 12.02 -8.97 -10.57
CA VAL A 191 12.67 -9.80 -9.53
C VAL A 191 12.76 -11.26 -9.99
N LEU A 192 11.68 -11.83 -10.54
CA LEU A 192 11.69 -13.20 -11.05
C LEU A 192 12.68 -13.36 -12.21
N ALA A 193 12.72 -12.42 -13.16
CA ALA A 193 13.67 -12.44 -14.26
C ALA A 193 15.12 -12.36 -13.75
N ILE A 194 15.41 -11.50 -12.78
CA ILE A 194 16.75 -11.38 -12.21
C ILE A 194 17.14 -12.64 -11.42
N ILE A 195 16.26 -13.22 -10.62
CA ILE A 195 16.58 -14.41 -9.81
C ILE A 195 16.63 -15.69 -10.67
N LEU A 196 15.55 -15.97 -11.42
CA LEU A 196 15.39 -17.24 -12.11
C LEU A 196 16.23 -17.31 -13.39
N TRP A 197 16.41 -16.18 -14.07
CA TRP A 197 17.12 -16.14 -15.34
C TRP A 197 18.53 -15.58 -15.17
N HIS A 198 18.68 -14.32 -14.80
CA HIS A 198 20.00 -13.67 -14.74
C HIS A 198 20.93 -14.36 -13.72
N PHE A 199 20.50 -14.49 -12.47
CA PHE A 199 21.31 -15.07 -11.39
C PHE A 199 21.60 -16.56 -11.65
N TYR A 200 20.62 -17.31 -12.15
CA TYR A 200 20.85 -18.70 -12.54
C TYR A 200 21.91 -18.83 -13.63
N HIS A 201 21.80 -18.07 -14.73
CA HIS A 201 22.72 -18.19 -15.86
C HIS A 201 24.13 -17.70 -15.55
N VAL A 202 24.26 -16.60 -14.81
CA VAL A 202 25.52 -15.88 -14.58
C VAL A 202 26.24 -16.32 -13.30
N HIS A 203 25.52 -16.87 -12.30
CA HIS A 203 26.11 -17.27 -11.02
C HIS A 203 26.00 -18.76 -10.71
N LEU A 204 24.92 -19.45 -11.09
CA LEU A 204 24.75 -20.88 -10.74
C LEU A 204 25.22 -21.81 -11.85
N ARG A 205 24.67 -21.67 -13.07
CA ARG A 205 24.96 -22.55 -14.21
C ARG A 205 26.40 -22.41 -14.66
N HIS A 206 26.87 -21.17 -14.75
CA HIS A 206 28.26 -20.84 -15.07
C HIS A 206 28.63 -19.60 -14.29
N PHE A 207 29.66 -19.68 -13.45
CA PHE A 207 30.04 -18.55 -12.60
C PHE A 207 30.92 -17.55 -13.37
N ASN A 208 30.28 -16.58 -14.02
CA ASN A 208 30.97 -15.58 -14.83
C ASN A 208 31.54 -14.46 -13.94
N LYS A 209 32.87 -14.31 -13.95
CA LYS A 209 33.59 -13.34 -13.11
C LYS A 209 33.74 -11.95 -13.74
N ALA A 210 33.25 -11.75 -14.96
CA ALA A 210 33.53 -10.56 -15.75
C ALA A 210 33.06 -9.26 -15.09
N MET A 211 31.93 -9.27 -14.36
CA MET A 211 31.46 -8.07 -13.67
C MET A 211 32.21 -7.74 -12.37
N PHE A 212 32.92 -8.71 -11.78
CA PHE A 212 33.73 -8.47 -10.58
C PHE A 212 35.17 -8.10 -10.94
N THR A 213 35.78 -8.80 -11.91
CA THR A 213 37.18 -8.61 -12.28
C THR A 213 37.36 -7.69 -13.49
N GLY A 214 36.34 -7.56 -14.32
CA GLY A 214 36.40 -6.88 -15.63
C GLY A 214 36.95 -7.77 -16.74
N LYS A 215 37.28 -9.03 -16.47
CA LYS A 215 38.07 -9.89 -17.35
C LYS A 215 37.45 -11.28 -17.53
N LEU A 216 37.68 -11.88 -18.70
CA LEU A 216 37.36 -13.28 -19.02
C LEU A 216 38.59 -13.99 -19.57
N THR A 217 38.71 -15.28 -19.26
CA THR A 217 39.72 -16.14 -19.87
C THR A 217 39.41 -16.39 -21.34
N ARG A 218 40.43 -16.81 -22.09
CA ARG A 218 40.28 -17.18 -23.51
C ARG A 218 39.21 -18.25 -23.73
N GLU A 219 39.21 -19.27 -22.89
CA GLU A 219 38.30 -20.41 -22.98
C GLU A 219 36.85 -19.99 -22.75
N GLU A 220 36.59 -19.18 -21.72
CA GLU A 220 35.27 -18.58 -21.46
C GLU A 220 34.82 -17.72 -22.64
N MET A 221 35.70 -16.88 -23.19
CA MET A 221 35.42 -16.08 -24.39
C MET A 221 35.10 -16.95 -25.61
N GLN A 222 35.79 -18.08 -25.79
CA GLN A 222 35.53 -18.98 -26.91
C GLN A 222 34.16 -19.65 -26.81
N HIS A 223 33.72 -19.97 -25.59
CA HIS A 223 32.44 -20.61 -25.36
C HIS A 223 31.27 -19.62 -25.40
N GLU A 224 31.42 -18.44 -24.80
CA GLU A 224 30.33 -17.47 -24.67
C GLU A 224 30.29 -16.42 -25.80
N HIS A 225 31.45 -15.98 -26.31
CA HIS A 225 31.59 -14.88 -27.27
C HIS A 225 32.58 -15.18 -28.40
N PRO A 226 32.38 -16.28 -29.14
CA PRO A 226 33.36 -16.77 -30.11
C PRO A 226 33.64 -15.78 -31.24
N ALA A 227 32.65 -14.99 -31.68
CA ALA A 227 32.88 -14.01 -32.74
C ALA A 227 33.67 -12.78 -32.22
N GLU A 228 33.48 -12.37 -30.96
CA GLU A 228 34.29 -11.31 -30.37
C GLU A 228 35.74 -11.78 -30.17
N LEU A 229 35.93 -13.01 -29.69
CA LEU A 229 37.28 -13.58 -29.55
C LEU A 229 38.01 -13.65 -30.89
N ALA A 230 37.35 -14.14 -31.94
CA ALA A 230 37.94 -14.20 -33.27
C ALA A 230 38.37 -12.82 -33.79
N LEU A 231 37.56 -11.77 -33.57
CA LEU A 231 37.93 -10.40 -33.92
C LEU A 231 39.17 -9.92 -33.12
N ILE A 232 39.27 -10.32 -31.86
CA ILE A 232 40.41 -9.96 -31.01
C ILE A 232 41.69 -10.65 -31.47
N GLU A 233 41.63 -11.96 -31.70
CA GLU A 233 42.78 -12.77 -32.12
C GLU A 233 43.26 -12.41 -33.53
N ASN A 234 42.36 -11.97 -34.41
CA ASN A 234 42.70 -11.50 -35.75
C ASN A 234 43.25 -10.06 -35.76
N GLY A 235 43.45 -9.43 -34.60
CA GLY A 235 43.90 -8.04 -34.50
C GLY A 235 42.87 -7.02 -35.02
N GLN A 236 41.66 -7.45 -35.34
CA GLN A 236 40.55 -6.62 -35.81
C GLN A 236 39.83 -5.90 -34.64
N THR A 237 40.48 -5.82 -33.47
CA THR A 237 40.00 -5.02 -32.36
C THR A 237 39.89 -3.56 -32.78
N ARG A 238 38.78 -2.94 -32.41
CA ARG A 238 38.54 -1.53 -32.68
C ARG A 238 39.63 -0.68 -32.00
N SER A 239 40.43 0.02 -32.78
CA SER A 239 41.36 1.01 -32.26
C SER A 239 40.59 2.19 -31.65
N ALA A 240 41.05 2.68 -30.49
CA ALA A 240 40.50 3.91 -29.93
C ALA A 240 40.66 5.06 -30.94
N PRO A 241 39.66 5.96 -31.08
CA PRO A 241 39.82 7.13 -31.94
C PRO A 241 41.05 7.94 -31.53
N ALA A 242 41.72 8.58 -32.51
CA ALA A 242 42.92 9.36 -32.24
C ALA A 242 42.67 10.43 -31.15
N PRO A 243 43.64 10.71 -30.27
CA PRO A 243 43.44 11.58 -29.10
C PRO A 243 42.95 12.99 -29.45
N ASP A 244 43.36 13.53 -30.60
CA ASP A 244 42.93 14.83 -31.12
C ASP A 244 41.45 14.82 -31.52
N VAL A 245 40.99 13.74 -32.16
CA VAL A 245 39.57 13.54 -32.52
C VAL A 245 38.72 13.38 -31.27
N LEU A 246 39.22 12.65 -30.26
CA LEU A 246 38.55 12.52 -28.96
C LEU A 246 38.38 13.89 -28.29
N ARG A 247 39.46 14.69 -28.20
CA ARG A 247 39.41 16.04 -27.62
C ARG A 247 38.42 16.95 -28.34
N ARG A 248 38.38 16.93 -29.67
CA ARG A 248 37.40 17.71 -30.45
C ARG A 248 35.96 17.32 -30.12
N ARG A 249 35.66 16.02 -30.08
CA ARG A 249 34.32 15.51 -29.74
C ARG A 249 33.94 15.79 -28.29
N GLN A 250 34.89 15.64 -27.36
CA GLN A 250 34.71 15.95 -25.94
C GLN A 250 34.37 17.42 -25.70
N ARG A 251 34.99 18.36 -26.42
CA ARG A 251 34.68 19.79 -26.33
C ARG A 251 33.22 20.12 -26.69
N VAL A 252 32.63 19.35 -27.61
CA VAL A 252 31.21 19.48 -27.96
C VAL A 252 30.34 18.70 -26.98
N PHE A 253 30.77 17.51 -26.58
CA PHE A 253 29.97 16.63 -25.72
C PHE A 253 29.82 17.16 -24.31
N TYR A 254 30.89 17.63 -23.65
CA TYR A 254 30.83 18.05 -22.25
C TYR A 254 29.85 19.19 -21.95
N PRO A 255 29.73 20.28 -22.74
CA PRO A 255 28.71 21.29 -22.49
C PRO A 255 27.29 20.71 -22.67
N VAL A 256 27.06 19.90 -23.70
CA VAL A 256 25.76 19.25 -23.93
C VAL A 256 25.42 18.28 -22.80
N ALA A 257 26.37 17.46 -22.37
CA ALA A 257 26.23 16.55 -21.25
C ALA A 257 25.99 17.31 -19.94
N GLY A 258 26.66 18.45 -19.73
CA GLY A 258 26.43 19.33 -18.59
C GLY A 258 24.98 19.84 -18.56
N VAL A 259 24.45 20.29 -19.70
CA VAL A 259 23.04 20.71 -19.82
C VAL A 259 22.09 19.53 -19.54
N ILE A 260 22.34 18.35 -20.11
CA ILE A 260 21.53 17.15 -19.86
C ILE A 260 21.52 16.82 -18.37
N VAL A 261 22.70 16.79 -17.73
CA VAL A 261 22.80 16.49 -16.29
C VAL A 261 22.06 17.53 -15.46
N VAL A 262 22.23 18.82 -15.74
CA VAL A 262 21.53 19.89 -15.00
C VAL A 262 20.01 19.75 -15.15
N ILE A 263 19.50 19.54 -16.37
CA ILE A 263 18.07 19.35 -16.62
C ILE A 263 17.57 18.09 -15.91
N SER A 264 18.23 16.95 -16.08
CA SER A 264 17.81 15.69 -15.47
C SER A 264 17.90 15.72 -13.94
N SER A 265 18.90 16.38 -13.36
CA SER A 265 19.00 16.58 -11.91
C SER A 265 17.93 17.54 -11.41
N PHE A 266 17.59 18.59 -12.15
CA PHE A 266 16.46 19.46 -11.82
C PHE A 266 15.14 18.68 -11.86
N LEU A 267 14.91 17.87 -12.91
CA LEU A 267 13.72 17.03 -13.02
C LEU A 267 13.65 15.99 -11.91
N LEU A 268 14.78 15.37 -11.53
CA LEU A 268 14.84 14.45 -10.39
C LEU A 268 14.54 15.18 -9.08
N PHE A 269 15.10 16.37 -8.87
CA PHE A 269 14.80 17.19 -7.70
C PHE A 269 13.31 17.54 -7.64
N GLN A 270 12.72 17.98 -8.75
CA GLN A 270 11.28 18.23 -8.86
C GLN A 270 10.50 16.95 -8.57
N PHE A 271 10.84 15.82 -9.19
CA PHE A 271 10.19 14.53 -8.95
C PHE A 271 10.13 14.18 -7.45
N VAL A 272 11.22 14.42 -6.71
CA VAL A 272 11.36 14.05 -5.30
C VAL A 272 10.69 15.06 -4.35
N THR A 273 10.74 16.35 -4.68
CA THR A 273 10.24 17.43 -3.81
C THR A 273 8.82 17.87 -4.13
N PHE A 274 8.33 17.51 -5.31
CA PHE A 274 6.96 17.75 -5.70
C PHE A 274 6.04 16.81 -4.92
N GLU A 275 5.18 17.39 -4.09
CA GLU A 275 4.20 16.66 -3.30
C GLU A 275 2.82 17.31 -3.48
N LYS A 276 1.90 16.57 -4.11
CA LYS A 276 0.45 16.85 -4.12
C LYS A 276 -0.28 15.57 -3.76
N THR A 277 -0.35 15.31 -2.47
CA THR A 277 -0.86 14.05 -1.90
C THR A 277 -2.19 14.24 -1.18
N ALA A 278 -2.49 15.43 -0.67
CA ALA A 278 -3.75 15.77 -0.01
C ALA A 278 -4.29 17.13 -0.48
N ILE A 279 -5.62 17.30 -0.43
CA ILE A 279 -6.29 18.59 -0.58
C ILE A 279 -6.20 19.29 0.77
N ASP A 280 -5.73 20.54 0.81
CA ASP A 280 -5.81 21.36 2.03
C ASP A 280 -7.29 21.48 2.42
N THR A 281 -7.69 20.82 3.50
CA THR A 281 -9.03 20.99 4.06
C THR A 281 -9.12 22.43 4.57
N VAL A 282 -9.96 23.24 3.94
CA VAL A 282 -10.30 24.56 4.48
C VAL A 282 -10.91 24.30 5.86
N PRO A 283 -10.36 24.86 6.95
CA PRO A 283 -10.97 24.69 8.26
C PRO A 283 -12.41 25.19 8.16
N PRO A 284 -13.40 24.45 8.72
CA PRO A 284 -14.79 24.84 8.61
C PRO A 284 -14.93 26.27 9.10
N VAL A 285 -15.47 27.15 8.25
CA VAL A 285 -15.83 28.50 8.67
C VAL A 285 -16.95 28.32 9.69
N ILE A 286 -16.62 28.44 10.97
CA ILE A 286 -17.61 28.50 12.04
C ILE A 286 -18.40 29.80 11.83
N THR A 287 -19.45 29.70 11.03
CA THR A 287 -20.49 30.72 10.83
C THR A 287 -21.62 30.38 11.77
N GLY A 288 -21.40 30.64 13.06
CA GLY A 288 -22.39 30.46 14.09
C GLY A 288 -21.74 30.52 15.46
N GLU A 289 -22.15 31.49 16.27
CA GLU A 289 -21.83 31.49 17.69
C GLU A 289 -22.27 30.13 18.26
N ALA A 290 -21.32 29.39 18.82
CA ALA A 290 -21.60 28.18 19.57
C ALA A 290 -22.67 28.53 20.61
N PHE A 291 -23.86 27.94 20.48
CA PHE A 291 -24.92 28.10 21.45
C PHE A 291 -24.40 27.55 22.78
N VAL A 292 -24.03 28.45 23.69
CA VAL A 292 -23.67 28.11 25.07
C VAL A 292 -24.99 28.00 25.83
N PRO A 293 -25.42 26.81 26.28
CA PRO A 293 -26.58 26.74 27.15
C PRO A 293 -26.20 27.38 28.50
N TYR A 294 -26.78 28.54 28.79
CA TYR A 294 -26.79 29.11 30.13
C TYR A 294 -27.70 28.26 31.02
N THR A 295 -27.12 27.28 31.72
CA THR A 295 -27.75 26.68 32.90
C THR A 295 -26.88 26.98 34.11
N PRO A 296 -27.34 27.79 35.08
CA PRO A 296 -26.58 28.04 36.30
C PRO A 296 -26.54 26.76 37.15
N THR A 297 -25.34 26.23 37.38
CA THR A 297 -25.09 25.12 38.32
C THR A 297 -25.50 25.54 39.74
N PRO A 298 -26.40 24.81 40.43
CA PRO A 298 -26.71 25.10 41.83
C PRO A 298 -25.55 24.70 42.73
N THR A 299 -25.02 25.65 43.51
CA THR A 299 -23.97 25.42 44.50
C THR A 299 -24.60 24.78 45.75
N LEU A 300 -24.21 23.56 46.10
CA LEU A 300 -24.60 22.92 47.36
C LEU A 300 -23.69 23.38 48.52
N PRO A 301 -24.21 23.53 49.76
CA PRO A 301 -23.43 23.97 50.92
C PRO A 301 -22.51 22.87 51.48
N PRO A 302 -21.40 23.23 52.17
CA PRO A 302 -20.42 22.26 52.66
C PRO A 302 -20.92 21.48 53.90
N THR A 303 -20.84 20.16 53.83
CA THR A 303 -21.09 19.22 54.94
C THR A 303 -19.93 19.24 55.95
N PRO A 304 -20.17 19.17 57.29
CA PRO A 304 -19.11 19.29 58.28
C PRO A 304 -18.26 18.01 58.42
N THR A 305 -16.95 18.21 58.47
CA THR A 305 -15.91 17.22 58.73
C THR A 305 -16.00 16.65 60.16
N ARG A 306 -16.00 15.32 60.33
CA ARG A 306 -15.81 14.67 61.64
C ARG A 306 -14.32 14.48 61.95
N GLU A 307 -13.97 14.64 63.22
CA GLU A 307 -12.61 14.49 63.77
C GLU A 307 -12.08 13.03 63.75
N PRO A 308 -10.75 12.85 63.70
CA PRO A 308 -10.11 11.54 63.57
C PRO A 308 -9.98 10.80 64.90
N THR A 309 -10.29 9.49 64.91
CA THR A 309 -10.03 8.59 66.04
C THR A 309 -8.66 7.90 65.90
N GLN A 310 -7.98 7.72 67.03
CA GLN A 310 -6.58 7.31 67.15
C GLN A 310 -6.29 5.82 66.84
N THR A 311 -5.06 5.59 66.36
CA THR A 311 -4.42 4.33 65.97
C THR A 311 -3.95 3.46 67.16
N PRO A 312 -3.96 2.12 67.02
CA PRO A 312 -2.97 1.25 67.69
C PRO A 312 -2.04 0.46 66.73
N THR A 313 -0.83 0.22 67.25
CA THR A 313 0.46 -0.30 66.76
C THR A 313 0.50 -1.79 66.31
N PRO A 314 1.53 -2.28 65.54
CA PRO A 314 1.42 -3.42 64.61
C PRO A 314 2.16 -4.73 64.96
N GLY A 315 1.79 -5.83 64.27
CA GLY A 315 2.57 -7.05 63.99
C GLY A 315 1.70 -8.31 63.70
N PRO A 316 2.21 -9.39 63.05
CA PRO A 316 2.98 -9.48 61.81
C PRO A 316 2.42 -10.51 60.77
N THR A 317 2.83 -10.35 59.49
CA THR A 317 2.97 -11.36 58.39
C THR A 317 1.77 -11.83 57.53
N ARG A 318 1.66 -11.23 56.31
CA ARG A 318 1.45 -11.76 54.91
C ARG A 318 0.26 -12.72 54.57
N PRO A 319 -0.33 -12.76 53.33
CA PRO A 319 -0.06 -12.03 52.08
C PRO A 319 -1.22 -11.14 51.58
N ALA A 320 -0.87 -10.30 50.60
CA ALA A 320 -1.77 -9.40 49.87
C ALA A 320 -2.92 -10.13 49.15
N PRO A 321 -4.15 -9.61 49.19
CA PRO A 321 -5.10 -9.77 48.12
C PRO A 321 -4.94 -8.62 47.11
N THR A 322 -4.98 -9.01 45.83
CA THR A 322 -5.08 -8.22 44.61
C THR A 322 -5.97 -6.97 44.75
N PRO A 323 -5.58 -5.80 44.23
CA PRO A 323 -6.51 -4.68 44.10
C PRO A 323 -7.60 -5.04 43.08
N GLY A 324 -8.81 -5.22 43.58
CA GLY A 324 -10.03 -5.18 42.78
C GLY A 324 -10.18 -3.79 42.16
N VAL A 325 -10.47 -3.79 40.87
CA VAL A 325 -10.78 -2.60 40.06
C VAL A 325 -12.07 -1.99 40.60
N VAL A 326 -11.99 -0.72 41.00
CA VAL A 326 -13.16 0.09 41.33
C VAL A 326 -13.66 0.67 40.00
N VAL A 327 -14.75 0.10 39.48
CA VAL A 327 -15.41 0.58 38.25
C VAL A 327 -16.16 1.87 38.58
N SER A 328 -15.64 2.98 38.06
CA SER A 328 -16.36 4.26 37.98
C SER A 328 -16.12 4.86 36.59
N GLY A 329 -17.03 4.56 35.66
CA GLY A 329 -17.22 5.28 34.39
C GLY A 329 -16.06 5.22 33.40
N ASP A 330 -15.75 4.02 32.89
CA ASP A 330 -14.96 3.93 31.67
C ASP A 330 -15.77 4.57 30.54
N ALA A 331 -15.21 5.59 29.91
CA ALA A 331 -15.80 6.26 28.75
C ALA A 331 -14.75 6.37 27.64
N TRP A 332 -15.20 6.69 26.43
CA TRP A 332 -14.30 6.83 25.28
C TRP A 332 -13.22 7.89 25.55
N ASP A 333 -13.62 9.06 26.03
CA ASP A 333 -12.72 10.19 26.25
C ASP A 333 -11.68 9.96 27.37
N THR A 334 -12.05 9.20 28.41
CA THR A 334 -11.21 9.03 29.62
C THR A 334 -10.40 7.74 29.65
N THR A 335 -10.94 6.63 29.15
CA THR A 335 -10.34 5.31 29.32
C THR A 335 -10.11 4.59 28.00
N ILE A 336 -11.14 4.45 27.17
CA ILE A 336 -11.11 3.53 26.03
C ILE A 336 -10.39 4.13 24.82
N GLY A 337 -10.62 5.39 24.50
CA GLY A 337 -9.92 6.13 23.45
C GLY A 337 -8.40 6.17 23.70
N PRO A 338 -7.92 6.52 24.91
CA PRO A 338 -6.49 6.42 25.25
C PRO A 338 -5.91 5.00 25.12
N LEU A 339 -6.67 3.97 25.50
CA LEU A 339 -6.25 2.58 25.34
C LEU A 339 -6.07 2.21 23.86
N PHE A 340 -7.01 2.59 22.99
CA PHE A 340 -6.90 2.37 21.55
C PHE A 340 -5.82 3.25 20.90
N ALA A 341 -5.62 4.47 21.38
CA ALA A 341 -4.50 5.30 20.95
C ALA A 341 -3.14 4.65 21.32
N ALA A 342 -3.05 3.98 22.46
CA ALA A 342 -1.82 3.31 22.88
C ALA A 342 -1.55 2.00 22.12
N LYS A 343 -2.59 1.21 21.84
CA LYS A 343 -2.45 -0.18 21.33
C LYS A 343 -2.74 -0.32 19.85
N CYS A 344 -3.62 0.53 19.32
CA CYS A 344 -4.20 0.38 17.99
C CYS A 344 -3.79 1.53 17.05
N ALA A 345 -3.23 2.64 17.56
CA ALA A 345 -2.98 3.83 16.75
C ALA A 345 -2.09 3.60 15.54
N ALA A 346 -1.06 2.77 15.69
CA ALA A 346 -0.11 2.49 14.60
C ALA A 346 -0.80 1.97 13.34
N CYS A 347 -1.87 1.16 13.50
CA CYS A 347 -2.52 0.49 12.38
C CYS A 347 -3.93 1.02 12.09
N HIS A 348 -4.74 1.29 13.11
CA HIS A 348 -6.15 1.67 12.95
C HIS A 348 -6.41 3.15 13.23
N ILE A 349 -5.39 4.00 13.39
CA ILE A 349 -5.56 5.47 13.46
C ILE A 349 -4.70 6.13 12.42
N ASN A 350 -3.40 5.78 12.38
CA ASN A 350 -2.43 6.41 11.49
C ASN A 350 -2.38 5.75 10.11
N ALA A 351 -2.63 4.44 10.02
CA ALA A 351 -2.55 3.67 8.78
C ALA A 351 -3.91 3.18 8.25
N GLN A 352 -4.99 3.30 9.04
CA GLN A 352 -6.36 2.89 8.73
C GLN A 352 -6.47 1.50 8.05
N LEU A 353 -5.76 0.51 8.60
CA LEU A 353 -5.71 -0.84 8.05
C LEU A 353 -7.09 -1.53 8.16
N GLY A 354 -7.51 -2.20 7.09
CA GLY A 354 -8.83 -2.87 7.01
C GLY A 354 -10.01 -1.93 6.81
N ASP A 355 -9.75 -0.72 6.29
CA ASP A 355 -10.71 0.39 6.18
C ASP A 355 -11.35 0.77 7.53
N LEU A 356 -10.71 0.38 8.64
CA LEU A 356 -11.13 0.67 10.00
C LEU A 356 -10.33 1.84 10.58
N SER A 357 -11.03 2.84 11.10
CA SER A 357 -10.46 3.91 11.92
C SER A 357 -10.95 3.82 13.36
N LEU A 358 -10.05 3.99 14.33
CA LEU A 358 -10.31 4.13 15.77
C LEU A 358 -9.84 5.51 16.26
N ALA A 359 -9.67 6.47 15.35
CA ALA A 359 -9.14 7.80 15.65
C ALA A 359 -10.12 8.62 16.48
N THR A 360 -11.41 8.40 16.24
CA THR A 360 -12.52 9.03 16.95
C THR A 360 -13.54 7.99 17.38
N TYR A 361 -14.43 8.38 18.30
CA TYR A 361 -15.54 7.53 18.73
C TYR A 361 -16.46 7.17 17.56
N ALA A 362 -16.76 8.16 16.70
CA ALA A 362 -17.61 7.97 15.52
C ALA A 362 -16.99 6.97 14.53
N ASP A 363 -15.69 7.07 14.27
CA ASP A 363 -14.97 6.15 13.39
C ASP A 363 -15.04 4.70 13.90
N ALA A 364 -14.94 4.53 15.23
CA ALA A 364 -14.95 3.22 15.86
C ALA A 364 -16.34 2.55 15.84
N LEU A 365 -17.41 3.36 15.80
CA LEU A 365 -18.78 2.89 15.57
C LEU A 365 -19.06 2.58 14.10
N GLU A 366 -18.54 3.40 13.18
CA GLU A 366 -18.68 3.19 11.74
C GLU A 366 -18.04 1.86 11.30
N GLY A 367 -16.87 1.55 11.87
CA GLY A 367 -16.16 0.31 11.60
C GLY A 367 -15.41 0.30 10.27
N GLY A 368 -15.11 -0.90 9.76
CA GLY A 368 -14.35 -1.09 8.53
C GLY A 368 -15.01 -2.08 7.58
N ALA A 369 -14.22 -2.66 6.67
CA ALA A 369 -14.73 -3.57 5.64
C ALA A 369 -15.45 -4.82 6.20
N ASP A 370 -15.10 -5.22 7.42
CA ASP A 370 -15.66 -6.39 8.11
C ASP A 370 -16.85 -6.06 9.04
N GLY A 371 -17.31 -4.80 9.04
CA GLY A 371 -18.45 -4.33 9.83
C GLY A 371 -18.06 -3.38 10.98
N PRO A 372 -19.03 -3.01 11.83
CA PRO A 372 -18.82 -2.10 12.95
C PRO A 372 -17.73 -2.62 13.89
N ALA A 373 -16.72 -1.80 14.17
CA ALA A 373 -15.68 -2.18 15.11
C ALA A 373 -16.28 -2.36 16.50
N ILE A 374 -17.20 -1.48 16.86
CA ILE A 374 -17.90 -1.44 18.14
C ILE A 374 -19.40 -1.37 17.88
N VAL A 375 -20.14 -2.30 18.47
CA VAL A 375 -21.60 -2.28 18.52
C VAL A 375 -21.99 -2.01 19.98
N PRO A 376 -22.43 -0.78 20.31
CA PRO A 376 -22.85 -0.44 21.67
C PRO A 376 -23.89 -1.41 22.21
N GLY A 377 -23.66 -1.93 23.42
CA GLY A 377 -24.52 -2.90 24.09
C GLY A 377 -24.31 -4.36 23.67
N ASP A 378 -23.50 -4.63 22.63
CA ASP A 378 -23.34 -5.98 22.07
C ASP A 378 -21.86 -6.29 21.75
N PRO A 379 -21.09 -6.77 22.75
CA PRO A 379 -19.69 -7.16 22.56
C PRO A 379 -19.54 -8.34 21.60
N ALA A 380 -20.52 -9.23 21.52
CA ALA A 380 -20.44 -10.40 20.65
C ALA A 380 -20.55 -10.01 19.17
N ALA A 381 -21.32 -8.96 18.85
CA ALA A 381 -21.41 -8.40 17.50
C ALA A 381 -20.28 -7.41 17.15
N SER A 382 -19.49 -6.98 18.14
CA SER A 382 -18.39 -6.04 17.94
C SER A 382 -17.18 -6.74 17.33
N VAL A 383 -16.81 -6.38 16.08
CA VAL A 383 -15.69 -7.00 15.35
C VAL A 383 -14.38 -6.87 16.14
N LEU A 384 -14.19 -5.75 16.85
CA LEU A 384 -13.01 -5.54 17.70
C LEU A 384 -12.89 -6.62 18.78
N VAL A 385 -13.99 -6.99 19.43
CA VAL A 385 -14.00 -8.02 20.49
C VAL A 385 -13.75 -9.40 19.89
N GLN A 386 -14.36 -9.73 18.75
CA GLN A 386 -14.15 -11.01 18.08
C GLN A 386 -12.68 -11.22 17.68
N VAL A 387 -12.07 -10.20 17.07
CA VAL A 387 -10.66 -10.23 16.65
C VAL A 387 -9.72 -10.36 17.85
N GLN A 388 -9.98 -9.61 18.93
CA GLN A 388 -9.16 -9.66 20.14
C GLN A 388 -9.34 -10.97 20.91
N GLN A 389 -10.53 -11.58 20.91
CA GLN A 389 -10.78 -12.89 21.54
C GLN A 389 -10.17 -14.05 20.74
N ALA A 390 -10.17 -13.98 19.40
CA ALA A 390 -9.54 -14.99 18.55
C ALA A 390 -8.02 -15.09 18.77
N GLY A 391 -7.39 -13.99 19.19
CA GLY A 391 -5.98 -13.93 19.54
C GLY A 391 -5.06 -13.85 18.32
N GLY A 392 -3.76 -13.61 18.58
CA GLY A 392 -2.74 -13.52 17.53
C GLY A 392 -2.71 -12.19 16.78
N HIS A 393 -3.40 -11.17 17.28
CA HIS A 393 -3.39 -9.82 16.73
C HIS A 393 -2.14 -9.04 17.16
N ALA A 394 -1.57 -8.19 16.29
CA ALA A 394 -0.34 -7.45 16.60
C ALA A 394 -0.51 -6.43 17.74
N GLY A 395 -1.70 -5.84 17.86
CA GLY A 395 -2.13 -5.01 18.99
C GLY A 395 -3.01 -5.80 19.95
N GLN A 396 -2.57 -6.98 20.39
CA GLN A 396 -3.35 -7.84 21.30
C GLN A 396 -3.53 -7.15 22.67
N LEU A 397 -4.78 -7.00 23.09
CA LEU A 397 -5.13 -6.58 24.44
C LEU A 397 -4.86 -7.72 25.43
N SER A 398 -4.39 -7.37 26.62
CA SER A 398 -4.36 -8.32 27.73
C SER A 398 -5.78 -8.71 28.16
N ASP A 399 -5.93 -9.85 28.82
CA ASP A 399 -7.24 -10.33 29.27
C ASP A 399 -7.98 -9.29 30.14
N ALA A 400 -7.24 -8.52 30.94
CA ALA A 400 -7.80 -7.44 31.76
C ALA A 400 -8.25 -6.23 30.93
N GLU A 401 -7.46 -5.81 29.93
CA GLU A 401 -7.80 -4.71 29.02
C GLU A 401 -9.00 -5.09 28.14
N LEU A 402 -9.04 -6.33 27.65
CA LEU A 402 -10.16 -6.83 26.84
C LEU A 402 -11.44 -6.94 27.66
N ALA A 403 -11.37 -7.44 28.91
CA ALA A 403 -12.52 -7.47 29.81
C ALA A 403 -13.07 -6.06 30.10
N GLN A 404 -12.18 -5.06 30.21
CA GLN A 404 -12.57 -3.67 30.40
C GLN A 404 -13.30 -3.10 29.17
N VAL A 405 -12.80 -3.37 27.97
CA VAL A 405 -13.46 -2.97 26.72
C VAL A 405 -14.83 -3.64 26.57
N ILE A 406 -14.93 -4.94 26.87
CA ILE A 406 -16.20 -5.68 26.84
C ILE A 406 -17.22 -5.04 27.79
N ALA A 407 -16.82 -4.78 29.05
CA ALA A 407 -17.72 -4.18 30.04
C ALA A 407 -18.18 -2.76 29.64
N TRP A 408 -17.32 -1.96 29.01
CA TRP A 408 -17.69 -0.66 28.47
C TRP A 408 -18.67 -0.77 27.28
N ILE A 409 -18.48 -1.75 26.39
CA ILE A 409 -19.41 -2.00 25.29
C ILE A 409 -20.77 -2.45 25.84
N GLU A 410 -20.80 -3.38 26.80
CA GLU A 410 -22.04 -3.82 27.47
C GLU A 410 -22.79 -2.65 28.12
N ALA A 411 -22.07 -1.65 28.65
CA ALA A 411 -22.64 -0.44 29.23
C ALA A 411 -23.17 0.57 28.19
N GLY A 412 -23.19 0.21 26.89
CA GLY A 412 -23.67 1.07 25.81
C GLY A 412 -22.58 1.95 25.20
N ALA A 413 -21.30 1.58 25.40
CA ALA A 413 -20.13 2.26 24.84
C ALA A 413 -20.14 3.80 25.03
N PRO A 414 -20.40 4.33 26.24
CA PRO A 414 -20.56 5.78 26.43
C PRO A 414 -19.33 6.57 25.98
N GLU A 415 -19.56 7.61 25.16
CA GLU A 415 -18.50 8.50 24.68
C GLU A 415 -17.93 9.37 25.82
N GLN A 416 -18.78 9.79 26.76
CA GLN A 416 -18.45 10.68 27.88
C GLN A 416 -18.84 10.02 29.21
N ALA A 417 -18.01 10.20 30.23
CA ALA A 417 -18.28 9.69 31.57
C ALA A 417 -19.57 10.31 32.15
N GLY A 418 -20.63 9.50 32.26
CA GLY A 418 -21.94 9.90 32.79
C GLY A 418 -23.11 9.82 31.80
N ALA A 419 -22.87 9.47 30.53
CA ALA A 419 -23.94 9.21 29.57
C ALA A 419 -24.51 7.79 29.74
N ALA A 420 -25.45 7.61 30.68
CA ALA A 420 -26.27 6.41 30.72
C ALA A 420 -27.30 6.43 29.58
N ALA A 421 -27.44 5.32 28.84
CA ALA A 421 -28.48 5.15 27.83
C ALA A 421 -29.89 5.39 28.43
N PRO A 422 -30.76 6.19 27.80
CA PRO A 422 -32.10 6.42 28.34
C PRO A 422 -32.96 5.15 28.19
N PRO A 423 -33.76 4.77 29.21
CA PRO A 423 -34.71 3.67 29.11
C PRO A 423 -35.87 4.02 28.17
N PRO A 424 -36.60 3.02 27.64
CA PRO A 424 -37.60 3.24 26.60
C PRO A 424 -38.85 3.82 27.23
N THR A 425 -39.09 5.13 27.08
CA THR A 425 -40.46 5.65 27.11
C THR A 425 -40.59 7.00 26.39
N ALA A 426 -41.60 7.03 25.51
CA ALA A 426 -42.30 8.19 24.95
C ALA A 426 -41.64 8.99 23.81
N ALA A 427 -42.29 8.90 22.64
CA ALA A 427 -42.19 9.79 21.49
C ALA A 427 -40.86 9.80 20.73
N GLU A 428 -40.27 8.63 20.52
CA GLU A 428 -39.18 8.46 19.57
C GLU A 428 -39.70 8.59 18.13
N GLY A 429 -39.00 9.36 17.29
CA GLY A 429 -39.26 9.46 15.86
C GLY A 429 -38.27 8.65 15.03
N TRP A 430 -38.46 8.65 13.71
CA TRP A 430 -37.46 8.12 12.80
C TRP A 430 -36.11 8.82 12.99
N ILE A 431 -36.11 10.17 12.96
CA ILE A 431 -34.90 10.99 13.07
C ILE A 431 -34.40 11.01 14.52
N GLY A 432 -33.14 10.60 14.71
CA GLY A 432 -32.48 10.60 16.02
C GLY A 432 -32.94 9.46 16.94
N GLY A 433 -33.47 8.40 16.36
CA GLY A 433 -34.07 7.28 17.08
C GLY A 433 -34.03 5.98 16.27
N ILE A 434 -35.12 5.68 15.57
CA ILE A 434 -35.25 4.42 14.81
C ILE A 434 -34.23 4.35 13.66
N ASP A 435 -33.84 5.50 13.09
CA ASP A 435 -32.77 5.61 12.10
C ASP A 435 -31.41 5.13 12.62
N GLN A 436 -31.10 5.35 13.91
CA GLN A 436 -29.85 4.88 14.52
C GLN A 436 -29.85 3.37 14.66
N LEU A 437 -30.98 2.78 15.07
CA LEU A 437 -31.12 1.33 15.16
C LEU A 437 -31.01 0.67 13.79
N ILE A 438 -31.67 1.25 12.78
CA ILE A 438 -31.60 0.79 11.39
C ILE A 438 -30.21 0.99 10.80
N GLY A 439 -29.55 2.11 11.10
CA GLY A 439 -28.16 2.37 10.72
C GLY A 439 -27.24 1.29 11.29
N ALA A 440 -27.37 0.97 12.57
CA ALA A 440 -26.55 -0.01 13.25
C ALA A 440 -26.74 -1.45 12.72
N ARG A 441 -28.00 -1.84 12.41
CA ARG A 441 -28.33 -3.26 12.12
C ARG A 441 -28.55 -3.55 10.64
N CYS A 442 -28.86 -2.55 9.82
CA CYS A 442 -29.34 -2.73 8.46
C CYS A 442 -28.55 -1.97 7.38
N ALA A 443 -27.68 -1.03 7.73
CA ALA A 443 -27.01 -0.15 6.77
C ALA A 443 -26.17 -0.88 5.72
N ALA A 444 -25.38 -1.88 6.14
CA ALA A 444 -24.47 -2.60 5.25
C ALA A 444 -25.20 -3.19 4.02
N CYS A 445 -26.40 -3.75 4.22
CA CYS A 445 -27.12 -4.48 3.18
C CYS A 445 -28.28 -3.70 2.57
N HIS A 446 -29.01 -2.90 3.35
CA HIS A 446 -30.22 -2.22 2.91
C HIS A 446 -30.07 -0.70 2.80
N ILE A 447 -28.86 -0.15 2.99
CA ILE A 447 -28.55 1.26 2.67
C ILE A 447 -27.44 1.31 1.62
N ASN A 448 -26.32 0.61 1.87
CA ASN A 448 -25.15 0.64 0.99
C ASN A 448 -25.29 -0.31 -0.22
N ALA A 449 -25.70 -1.56 0.02
CA ALA A 449 -25.84 -2.57 -1.05
C ALA A 449 -27.25 -2.68 -1.65
N GLN A 450 -28.27 -2.08 -1.02
CA GLN A 450 -29.69 -2.06 -1.43
C GLN A 450 -30.25 -3.44 -1.84
N LEU A 451 -29.90 -4.48 -1.08
CA LEU A 451 -30.32 -5.85 -1.38
C LEU A 451 -31.85 -5.99 -1.35
N GLY A 452 -32.38 -6.77 -2.30
CA GLY A 452 -33.82 -6.98 -2.46
C GLY A 452 -34.58 -5.75 -3.02
N GLY A 453 -33.86 -4.77 -3.57
CA GLY A 453 -34.45 -3.52 -4.06
C GLY A 453 -34.97 -2.61 -2.94
N LEU A 454 -34.58 -2.87 -1.69
CA LEU A 454 -34.98 -2.11 -0.50
C LEU A 454 -33.88 -1.11 -0.13
N SER A 455 -34.26 0.15 0.07
CA SER A 455 -33.44 1.18 0.73
C SER A 455 -34.06 1.53 2.08
N LEU A 456 -33.23 1.61 3.12
CA LEU A 456 -33.58 2.14 4.44
C LEU A 456 -32.80 3.41 4.78
N ALA A 457 -32.22 4.06 3.76
CA ALA A 457 -31.37 5.24 3.93
C ALA A 457 -32.15 6.47 4.42
N THR A 458 -33.45 6.52 4.11
CA THR A 458 -34.35 7.60 4.52
C THR A 458 -35.70 7.04 4.96
N TYR A 459 -36.44 7.83 5.76
CA TYR A 459 -37.80 7.50 6.18
C TYR A 459 -38.72 7.21 4.97
N ALA A 460 -38.63 8.03 3.93
CA ALA A 460 -39.40 7.86 2.70
C ALA A 460 -39.07 6.55 1.97
N ASP A 461 -37.81 6.10 2.01
CA ASP A 461 -37.41 4.83 1.41
C ASP A 461 -37.95 3.63 2.20
N ALA A 462 -37.94 3.71 3.53
CA ALA A 462 -38.49 2.69 4.40
C ALA A 462 -40.01 2.51 4.20
N LEU A 463 -40.74 3.60 3.98
CA LEU A 463 -42.17 3.54 3.63
C LEU A 463 -42.42 3.02 2.21
N ARG A 464 -41.54 3.34 1.25
CA ARG A 464 -41.66 2.85 -0.14
C ARG A 464 -41.43 1.34 -0.22
N GLY A 465 -40.48 0.84 0.58
CA GLY A 465 -40.11 -0.57 0.60
C GLY A 465 -39.39 -1.03 -0.67
N GLY A 466 -39.24 -2.35 -0.78
CA GLY A 466 -38.52 -3.00 -1.88
C GLY A 466 -39.40 -3.98 -2.65
N ASN A 467 -38.78 -5.00 -3.25
CA ASN A 467 -39.48 -5.96 -4.11
C ASN A 467 -40.55 -6.81 -3.40
N GLN A 468 -40.57 -6.82 -2.06
CA GLN A 468 -41.56 -7.55 -1.24
C GLN A 468 -42.64 -6.65 -0.64
N GLY A 469 -42.68 -5.37 -1.01
CA GLY A 469 -43.62 -4.39 -0.50
C GLY A 469 -43.00 -3.41 0.50
N PRO A 470 -43.82 -2.54 1.13
CA PRO A 470 -43.39 -1.54 2.11
C PRO A 470 -42.61 -2.19 3.26
N ALA A 471 -41.42 -1.67 3.57
CA ALA A 471 -40.66 -2.18 4.72
C ALA A 471 -41.36 -1.80 6.03
N ILE A 472 -41.92 -0.59 6.08
CA ILE A 472 -42.71 -0.07 7.20
C ILE A 472 -44.09 0.36 6.70
N VAL A 473 -45.14 -0.11 7.36
CA VAL A 473 -46.53 0.34 7.19
C VAL A 473 -46.98 0.99 8.50
N PRO A 474 -47.15 2.33 8.56
CA PRO A 474 -47.59 3.02 9.76
C PRO A 474 -48.91 2.47 10.32
N ASN A 475 -48.97 2.26 11.64
CA ASN A 475 -50.09 1.66 12.36
C ASN A 475 -50.40 0.18 12.04
N ASP A 476 -49.62 -0.49 11.19
CA ASP A 476 -49.82 -1.89 10.83
C ASP A 476 -48.49 -2.67 10.80
N PRO A 477 -47.99 -3.11 11.97
CA PRO A 477 -46.77 -3.90 12.03
C PRO A 477 -46.93 -5.28 11.36
N ALA A 478 -48.15 -5.82 11.27
CA ALA A 478 -48.40 -7.11 10.64
C ALA A 478 -48.20 -7.05 9.10
N GLN A 479 -48.42 -5.89 8.49
CA GLN A 479 -48.14 -5.63 7.06
C GLN A 479 -46.74 -5.06 6.80
N SER A 480 -45.97 -4.74 7.84
CA SER A 480 -44.61 -4.24 7.70
C SER A 480 -43.65 -5.40 7.41
N VAL A 481 -43.08 -5.45 6.20
CA VAL A 481 -42.17 -6.53 5.77
C VAL A 481 -40.95 -6.65 6.70
N LEU A 482 -40.47 -5.53 7.25
CA LEU A 482 -39.37 -5.52 8.22
C LEU A 482 -39.70 -6.38 9.45
N ILE A 483 -40.92 -6.25 10.00
CA ILE A 483 -41.36 -7.03 11.16
C ILE A 483 -41.53 -8.51 10.81
N GLN A 484 -42.13 -8.81 9.65
CA GLN A 484 -42.34 -10.19 9.21
C GLN A 484 -41.01 -10.95 9.08
N ILE A 485 -40.00 -10.33 8.46
CA ILE A 485 -38.68 -10.93 8.27
C ILE A 485 -37.96 -11.11 9.61
N GLN A 486 -37.99 -10.09 10.47
CA GLN A 486 -37.30 -10.13 11.76
C GLN A 486 -37.94 -11.10 12.74
N GLN A 487 -39.27 -11.29 12.69
CA GLN A 487 -39.97 -12.29 13.50
C GLN A 487 -39.82 -13.72 12.97
N ALA A 488 -39.65 -13.91 11.66
CA ALA A 488 -39.39 -15.21 11.07
C ALA A 488 -38.01 -15.77 11.47
N GLY A 489 -37.06 -14.88 11.77
CA GLY A 489 -35.72 -15.23 12.25
C GLY A 489 -34.76 -15.70 11.13
N GLY A 490 -33.48 -15.83 11.48
CA GLY A 490 -32.44 -16.30 10.55
C GLY A 490 -31.94 -15.24 9.57
N HIS A 491 -32.23 -13.96 9.82
CA HIS A 491 -31.71 -12.84 9.03
C HIS A 491 -30.31 -12.44 9.52
N ALA A 492 -29.42 -12.02 8.61
CA ALA A 492 -28.03 -11.67 8.97
C ALA A 492 -27.91 -10.45 9.90
N GLY A 493 -28.85 -9.50 9.80
CA GLY A 493 -29.01 -8.40 10.75
C GLY A 493 -30.23 -8.64 11.64
N GLN A 494 -30.19 -9.69 12.46
CA GLN A 494 -31.29 -10.08 13.35
C GLN A 494 -31.38 -9.11 14.54
N LEU A 495 -32.56 -8.55 14.77
CA LEU A 495 -32.84 -7.69 15.92
C LEU A 495 -33.09 -8.51 17.20
N THR A 496 -32.74 -7.94 18.36
CA THR A 496 -33.10 -8.53 19.66
C THR A 496 -34.61 -8.42 19.92
N PRO A 497 -35.17 -9.25 20.82
CA PRO A 497 -36.58 -9.13 21.20
C PRO A 497 -36.98 -7.72 21.65
N GLU A 498 -36.11 -7.04 22.40
CA GLU A 498 -36.32 -5.69 22.91
C GLU A 498 -36.28 -4.64 21.80
N GLU A 499 -35.37 -4.78 20.84
CA GLU A 499 -35.30 -3.92 19.64
C GLU A 499 -36.54 -4.10 18.75
N ILE A 500 -37.02 -5.35 18.59
CA ILE A 500 -38.26 -5.64 17.87
C ILE A 500 -39.46 -4.99 18.57
N GLU A 501 -39.56 -5.10 19.89
CA GLU A 501 -40.61 -4.45 20.67
C GLU A 501 -40.57 -2.92 20.56
N ARG A 502 -39.38 -2.32 20.51
CA ARG A 502 -39.20 -0.88 20.30
C ARG A 502 -39.72 -0.44 18.93
N ILE A 503 -39.37 -1.16 17.85
CA ILE A 503 -39.86 -0.85 16.50
C ILE A 503 -41.38 -1.09 16.41
N LEU A 504 -41.89 -2.16 17.01
CA LEU A 504 -43.33 -2.43 17.08
C LEU A 504 -44.09 -1.29 17.76
N ALA A 505 -43.58 -0.78 18.90
CA ALA A 505 -44.18 0.34 19.60
C ALA A 505 -44.18 1.62 18.75
N TRP A 506 -43.09 1.90 18.03
CA TRP A 506 -43.00 3.05 17.12
C TRP A 506 -43.95 2.93 15.90
N ILE A 507 -44.03 1.74 15.27
CA ILE A 507 -44.95 1.51 14.15
C ILE A 507 -46.40 1.68 14.60
N ASN A 508 -46.76 1.11 15.77
CA ASN A 508 -48.09 1.23 16.35
C ASN A 508 -48.44 2.68 16.74
N ALA A 509 -47.45 3.52 17.00
CA ALA A 509 -47.62 4.97 17.22
C ALA A 509 -47.77 5.77 15.90
N GLY A 510 -47.90 5.10 14.76
CA GLY A 510 -48.02 5.74 13.44
C GLY A 510 -46.68 6.02 12.77
N ALA A 511 -45.60 5.39 13.23
CA ALA A 511 -44.26 5.52 12.68
C ALA A 511 -43.84 6.99 12.45
N PRO A 512 -43.92 7.89 13.46
CA PRO A 512 -43.66 9.30 13.27
C PRO A 512 -42.23 9.56 12.82
N GLU A 513 -42.05 10.46 11.85
CA GLU A 513 -40.72 10.82 11.32
C GLU A 513 -39.90 11.66 12.32
N GLN A 514 -40.57 12.54 13.09
CA GLN A 514 -39.94 13.37 14.12
C GLN A 514 -40.42 12.97 15.52
N GLY A 515 -39.51 12.97 16.49
CA GLY A 515 -39.85 12.76 17.90
C GLY A 515 -40.59 13.96 18.48
N GLY A 516 -41.72 13.73 19.14
CA GLY A 516 -42.53 14.77 19.78
C GLY A 516 -43.57 15.44 18.86
N GLY A 517 -44.63 14.70 18.51
CA GLY A 517 -45.81 15.28 17.87
C GLY A 517 -47.02 14.37 18.06
N ALA A 518 -48.03 14.85 18.80
CA ALA A 518 -49.33 14.19 18.88
C ALA A 518 -49.95 14.09 17.47
N ALA A 519 -50.46 12.91 17.13
CA ALA A 519 -51.23 12.70 15.91
C ALA A 519 -52.43 13.66 15.83
N PRO A 520 -52.75 14.26 14.67
CA PRO A 520 -54.08 14.81 14.46
C PRO A 520 -55.09 13.63 14.42
N PRO A 521 -56.29 13.79 14.99
CA PRO A 521 -57.26 12.70 15.07
C PRO A 521 -57.69 12.26 13.66
N SER A 522 -57.73 10.94 13.50
CA SER A 522 -58.37 10.22 12.40
C SER A 522 -59.76 10.81 12.09
N ALA A 523 -59.93 11.31 10.87
CA ALA A 523 -61.25 11.50 10.28
C ALA A 523 -61.79 10.12 9.88
N ALA A 524 -62.27 9.37 10.86
CA ALA A 524 -63.11 8.21 10.64
C ALA A 524 -64.54 8.70 10.41
N ASN A 525 -65.00 8.50 9.18
CA ASN A 525 -66.40 8.52 8.80
C ASN A 525 -67.22 7.60 9.71
N THR A 526 -68.39 8.08 10.10
CA THR A 526 -69.51 7.25 10.57
C THR A 526 -70.80 7.78 9.96
N PRO A 527 -71.79 6.91 9.82
CA PRO A 527 -72.08 6.05 8.67
C PRO A 527 -72.73 6.77 7.48
#